data_AF-A0A0A8E6J3-F1
#
_entry.id   AF-A0A0A8E6J3-F1
#
_cell.length_a   1.000
_cell.length_b   1.000
_cell.length_c   1.000
_cell.angle_alpha   90.00
_cell.angle_beta   90.00
_cell.angle_gamma   90.00
#
_symmetry.space_group_name_H-M   'P 1'
#
loop_
_entity.id
_entity.type
_entity.pdbx_description
1 polymer ?
#
loop_
_entity_poly.entity_id
_entity_poly.type
_entity_poly.pdbx_seq_one_letter_code
_entity_poly.pdbx_strand_id
1 'polypeptide(L)'
;MIDGDKFLTFGAALVKAIKSYIKYSDNLPKMVPLFKPESAFSKNYKSNIEKACINPYASRERIVFGLNNGIGRCGDLTVAAIHIARITPEIMFEERFFISYCVIENLHVFALIHQNESVFNASYKKYKNFQEILDIDYMQNAVIIDLWINKATKLQNYNDHLEHAYLYDAVKYYNNKILIIKELSLDSKKITRYKDVTEIENSCRRRFITFYNDELQKLYARRSSFAQGLRCSNVEESLKYDIDQYNKPLKSSGQNGFNITKKKSLFEERKSVDNSRGSLFERYSCLKEKPIYDVKTVKEKVLTILGRYLKLNSLDPSGSWNITLRVFDQKHHAGRMREVIREVKQQYTIKNISTILEKQKIKFEYVQHKYIGKDEINKRWNDETNYKVKINKCWSNEVDYKIKNIPKKLENSKFYKAICEALDICENSFNL
;
A
#
# COMPACT_ATOMS: atom_id res chain seq x y z
N MET A 1 24.94 1.49 20.39
CA MET A 1 23.72 2.28 20.07
C MET A 1 23.15 1.64 18.84
N ILE A 2 21.90 1.21 18.90
CA ILE A 2 21.24 0.51 17.81
C ILE A 2 21.15 1.45 16.62
N ASP A 3 21.51 0.95 15.45
CA ASP A 3 21.43 1.71 14.21
C ASP A 3 19.98 2.14 13.91
N GLY A 4 19.79 3.41 13.53
CA GLY A 4 18.45 3.96 13.27
C GLY A 4 17.72 3.28 12.11
N ASP A 5 18.43 2.71 11.12
CA ASP A 5 17.82 1.90 10.06
C ASP A 5 17.34 0.54 10.55
N LYS A 6 17.98 -0.04 11.58
CA LYS A 6 17.45 -1.25 12.26
C LYS A 6 16.13 -0.94 12.96
N PHE A 7 16.05 0.18 13.68
CA PHE A 7 14.77 0.65 14.25
C PHE A 7 13.73 0.99 13.18
N LEU A 8 14.16 1.58 12.06
CA LEU A 8 13.24 1.90 10.96
C LEU A 8 12.68 0.64 10.31
N THR A 9 13.52 -0.38 10.13
CA THR A 9 13.11 -1.72 9.67
C THR A 9 12.06 -2.31 10.60
N PHE A 10 12.32 -2.30 11.91
CA PHE A 10 11.42 -2.80 12.95
C PHE A 10 10.07 -2.07 12.91
N GLY A 11 10.09 -0.74 12.90
CA GLY A 11 8.88 0.09 12.85
C GLY A 11 8.08 -0.11 11.56
N ALA A 12 8.73 -0.15 10.40
CA ALA A 12 8.06 -0.36 9.12
C ALA A 12 7.41 -1.75 9.03
N ALA A 13 8.06 -2.77 9.58
CA ALA A 13 7.52 -4.12 9.64
C ALA A 13 6.31 -4.23 10.58
N LEU A 14 6.34 -3.58 11.75
CA LEU A 14 5.17 -3.50 12.65
C LEU A 14 3.97 -2.85 11.96
N VAL A 15 4.19 -1.71 11.29
CA VAL A 15 3.13 -1.04 10.51
C VAL A 15 2.52 -2.03 9.52
N LYS A 16 3.33 -2.72 8.71
CA LYS A 16 2.83 -3.68 7.72
C LYS A 16 2.08 -4.86 8.34
N ALA A 17 2.59 -5.39 9.44
CA ALA A 17 1.99 -6.52 10.14
C ALA A 17 0.58 -6.18 10.63
N ILE A 18 0.43 -5.11 11.41
CA ILE A 18 -0.88 -4.71 11.94
C ILE A 18 -1.84 -4.30 10.83
N LYS A 19 -1.37 -3.52 9.83
CA LYS A 19 -2.21 -3.05 8.72
C LYS A 19 -2.65 -4.17 7.77
N SER A 20 -2.02 -5.35 7.82
CA SER A 20 -2.52 -6.53 7.10
C SER A 20 -3.81 -7.11 7.70
N TYR A 21 -4.12 -6.80 8.97
CA TYR A 21 -5.38 -7.17 9.64
C TYR A 21 -6.32 -5.98 9.74
N ILE A 22 -5.84 -4.85 10.25
CA ILE A 22 -6.62 -3.62 10.42
C ILE A 22 -6.25 -2.64 9.32
N LYS A 23 -6.79 -2.88 8.11
CA LYS A 23 -6.44 -2.12 6.91
C LYS A 23 -6.82 -0.64 6.98
N TYR A 24 -7.96 -0.34 7.58
CA TYR A 24 -8.53 1.00 7.63
C TYR A 24 -8.59 1.48 9.07
N SER A 25 -8.44 2.79 9.28
CA SER A 25 -8.68 3.41 10.58
C SER A 25 -9.88 4.34 10.43
N ASP A 26 -10.85 4.17 11.32
CA ASP A 26 -12.16 4.81 11.27
C ASP A 26 -12.12 6.28 11.66
N ASN A 27 -11.05 6.74 12.31
CA ASN A 27 -10.87 8.14 12.69
C ASN A 27 -10.02 8.92 11.68
N LEU A 28 -9.49 8.30 10.62
CA LEU A 28 -8.64 8.97 9.64
C LEU A 28 -9.47 9.92 8.75
N PRO A 29 -9.27 11.25 8.81
CA PRO A 29 -10.21 12.23 8.24
C PRO A 29 -10.53 11.99 6.78
N LYS A 30 -9.51 11.70 5.97
CA LYS A 30 -9.66 11.48 4.54
C LYS A 30 -10.36 10.16 4.18
N MET A 31 -10.39 9.20 5.10
CA MET A 31 -11.07 7.91 4.91
C MET A 31 -12.53 7.98 5.33
N VAL A 32 -12.87 8.75 6.36
CA VAL A 32 -14.24 8.81 6.92
C VAL A 32 -15.31 9.04 5.84
N PRO A 33 -15.17 10.00 4.91
CA PRO A 33 -16.18 10.23 3.87
C PRO A 33 -16.38 9.05 2.90
N LEU A 34 -15.40 8.14 2.79
CA LEU A 34 -15.48 6.98 1.90
C LEU A 34 -16.32 5.86 2.50
N PHE A 35 -16.49 5.82 3.83
CA PHE A 35 -17.42 4.91 4.50
C PHE A 35 -18.87 5.37 4.24
N LYS A 36 -19.44 4.93 3.11
CA LYS A 36 -20.82 5.22 2.73
C LYS A 36 -21.79 4.69 3.80
N PRO A 37 -22.53 5.54 4.55
CA PRO A 37 -23.36 5.10 5.69
C PRO A 37 -24.38 4.03 5.34
N GLU A 38 -24.89 4.08 4.11
CA GLU A 38 -25.89 3.14 3.59
C GLU A 38 -25.32 1.74 3.27
N SER A 39 -24.01 1.64 3.04
CA SER A 39 -23.37 0.39 2.61
C SER A 39 -23.38 -0.68 3.71
N ALA A 40 -23.59 -1.94 3.32
CA ALA A 40 -23.55 -3.07 4.25
C ALA A 40 -22.16 -3.19 4.90
N PHE A 41 -21.11 -2.85 4.16
CA PHE A 41 -19.74 -2.78 4.66
C PHE A 41 -19.62 -1.80 5.84
N SER A 42 -20.05 -0.54 5.65
CA SER A 42 -19.92 0.49 6.69
C SER A 42 -20.82 0.21 7.89
N LYS A 43 -22.03 -0.33 7.67
CA LYS A 43 -22.92 -0.77 8.76
C LYS A 43 -22.28 -1.89 9.61
N ASN A 44 -21.72 -2.91 8.96
CA ASN A 44 -21.02 -4.00 9.66
C ASN A 44 -19.78 -3.49 10.42
N TYR A 45 -18.98 -2.64 9.76
CA TYR A 45 -17.79 -2.05 10.35
C TYR A 45 -18.13 -1.20 11.60
N LYS A 46 -19.15 -0.34 11.51
CA LYS A 46 -19.64 0.46 12.65
C LYS A 46 -20.18 -0.42 13.78
N SER A 47 -20.98 -1.44 13.48
CA SER A 47 -21.48 -2.38 14.49
C SER A 47 -20.35 -3.09 15.23
N ASN A 48 -19.28 -3.46 14.54
CA ASN A 48 -18.12 -4.08 15.18
C ASN A 48 -17.37 -3.07 16.08
N ILE A 49 -17.25 -1.80 15.69
CA ILE A 49 -16.69 -0.76 16.56
C ILE A 49 -17.54 -0.59 17.82
N GLU A 50 -18.86 -0.55 17.69
CA GLU A 50 -19.79 -0.45 18.84
C GLU A 50 -19.65 -1.65 19.79
N LYS A 51 -19.47 -2.87 19.25
CA LYS A 51 -19.18 -4.08 20.05
C LYS A 51 -17.81 -4.03 20.74
N ALA A 52 -16.83 -3.35 20.16
CA ALA A 52 -15.51 -3.18 20.76
C ALA A 52 -15.50 -2.24 21.97
N CYS A 53 -16.54 -1.43 22.18
CA CYS A 53 -16.64 -0.43 23.26
C CYS A 53 -16.75 -1.02 24.68
N ILE A 54 -16.49 -2.32 24.90
CA ILE A 54 -16.69 -2.98 26.20
C ILE A 54 -15.56 -2.72 27.22
N ASN A 55 -14.41 -2.15 26.84
CA ASN A 55 -13.43 -1.63 27.82
C ASN A 55 -12.51 -0.56 27.18
N PRO A 56 -12.40 0.66 27.73
CA PRO A 56 -11.77 1.78 27.03
C PRO A 56 -10.24 1.72 26.91
N TYR A 57 -9.53 0.83 27.61
CA TYR A 57 -8.06 0.84 27.58
C TYR A 57 -7.44 -0.55 27.45
N ALA A 58 -6.65 -0.72 26.37
CA ALA A 58 -5.49 -1.60 26.23
C ALA A 58 -5.60 -3.06 26.71
N SER A 59 -6.80 -3.56 26.93
CA SER A 59 -7.01 -4.94 27.31
C SER A 59 -6.65 -5.82 26.10
N ARG A 60 -6.00 -6.94 26.37
CA ARG A 60 -5.59 -7.89 25.34
C ARG A 60 -6.79 -8.34 24.50
N GLU A 61 -7.96 -8.46 25.12
CA GLU A 61 -9.23 -8.81 24.48
C GLU A 61 -9.61 -7.80 23.40
N ARG A 62 -9.43 -6.50 23.65
CA ARG A 62 -9.69 -5.44 22.66
C ARG A 62 -8.74 -5.53 21.47
N ILE A 63 -7.47 -5.84 21.70
CA ILE A 63 -6.48 -6.06 20.63
C ILE A 63 -6.88 -7.26 19.77
N VAL A 64 -7.17 -8.40 20.41
CA VAL A 64 -7.60 -9.64 19.75
C VAL A 64 -8.88 -9.40 18.95
N PHE A 65 -9.85 -8.68 19.52
CA PHE A 65 -11.09 -8.33 18.84
C PHE A 65 -10.84 -7.44 17.61
N GLY A 66 -10.02 -6.39 17.75
CA GLY A 66 -9.64 -5.50 16.65
C GLY A 66 -8.96 -6.23 15.50
N LEU A 67 -7.98 -7.09 15.80
CA LEU A 67 -7.29 -7.92 14.81
C LEU A 67 -8.23 -8.91 14.11
N ASN A 68 -9.17 -9.51 14.84
CA ASN A 68 -10.13 -10.46 14.27
C ASN A 68 -11.15 -9.80 13.35
N ASN A 69 -11.60 -8.61 13.71
CA ASN A 69 -12.66 -7.90 12.98
C ASN A 69 -12.13 -6.84 11.99
N GLY A 70 -10.82 -6.61 11.96
CA GLY A 70 -10.17 -5.64 11.08
C GLY A 70 -10.55 -4.19 11.39
N ILE A 71 -10.77 -3.87 12.67
CA ILE A 71 -11.20 -2.53 13.12
C ILE A 71 -10.21 -1.96 14.13
N GLY A 72 -10.06 -0.63 14.16
CA GLY A 72 -9.29 0.04 15.20
C GLY A 72 -9.00 1.52 14.90
N ARG A 73 -8.96 2.31 15.96
CA ARG A 73 -8.49 3.72 15.95
C ARG A 73 -6.98 3.79 16.07
N CYS A 74 -6.41 4.98 15.88
CA CYS A 74 -4.97 5.23 16.08
C CYS A 74 -4.41 4.64 17.40
N GLY A 75 -5.15 4.79 18.51
CA GLY A 75 -4.80 4.20 19.80
C GLY A 75 -4.77 2.67 19.80
N ASP A 76 -5.83 2.04 19.28
CA ASP A 76 -5.95 0.58 19.20
C ASP A 76 -4.82 -0.02 18.34
N LEU A 77 -4.54 0.62 17.20
CA LEU A 77 -3.47 0.23 16.30
C LEU A 77 -2.11 0.30 17.00
N THR A 78 -1.85 1.36 17.75
CA THR A 78 -0.57 1.57 18.44
C THR A 78 -0.39 0.56 19.57
N VAL A 79 -1.41 0.34 20.41
CA VAL A 79 -1.35 -0.68 21.46
C VAL A 79 -1.16 -2.07 20.86
N ALA A 80 -1.88 -2.40 19.78
CA ALA A 80 -1.70 -3.66 19.08
C ALA A 80 -0.26 -3.83 18.58
N ALA A 81 0.35 -2.79 18.00
CA ALA A 81 1.74 -2.84 17.54
C ALA A 81 2.73 -3.10 18.69
N ILE A 82 2.58 -2.39 19.82
CA ILE A 82 3.43 -2.56 21.01
C ILE A 82 3.24 -3.97 21.60
N HIS A 83 2.01 -4.48 21.64
CA HIS A 83 1.71 -5.83 22.11
C HIS A 83 2.33 -6.90 21.21
N ILE A 84 2.19 -6.79 19.89
CA ILE A 84 2.81 -7.72 18.94
C ILE A 84 4.34 -7.70 19.09
N ALA A 85 4.96 -6.52 19.25
CA ALA A 85 6.39 -6.42 19.55
C ALA A 85 6.75 -7.14 20.87
N ARG A 86 5.95 -6.96 21.92
CA ARG A 86 6.17 -7.58 23.25
C ARG A 86 6.21 -9.10 23.21
N ILE A 87 5.42 -9.71 22.32
CA ILE A 87 5.30 -11.17 22.22
C ILE A 87 6.18 -11.77 21.10
N THR A 88 7.09 -10.98 20.52
CA THR A 88 7.97 -11.39 19.42
C THR A 88 9.46 -11.37 19.82
N PRO A 89 9.90 -12.29 20.70
CA PRO A 89 11.30 -12.39 21.11
C PRO A 89 12.25 -12.80 19.96
N GLU A 90 11.72 -13.23 18.82
CA GLU A 90 12.51 -13.57 17.62
C GLU A 90 13.14 -12.34 16.97
N ILE A 91 12.61 -11.13 17.22
CA ILE A 91 13.16 -9.86 16.73
C ILE A 91 13.63 -9.05 17.94
N MET A 92 14.83 -9.36 18.40
CA MET A 92 15.49 -8.67 19.51
C MET A 92 16.78 -8.03 19.06
N PHE A 93 17.09 -6.89 19.67
CA PHE A 93 18.40 -6.26 19.56
C PHE A 93 19.24 -6.65 20.78
N GLU A 94 20.56 -6.66 20.61
CA GLU A 94 21.50 -6.93 21.71
C GLU A 94 21.40 -5.85 22.78
N GLU A 95 21.29 -4.58 22.37
CA GLU A 95 21.11 -3.48 23.31
C GLU A 95 19.64 -3.27 23.73
N ARG A 96 19.46 -2.73 24.93
CA ARG A 96 18.14 -2.36 25.44
C ARG A 96 17.52 -1.25 24.57
N PHE A 97 16.21 -1.36 24.37
CA PHE A 97 15.41 -0.35 23.68
C PHE A 97 14.02 -0.25 24.32
N PHE A 98 13.31 0.81 23.99
CA PHE A 98 11.96 1.08 24.44
C PHE A 98 11.05 1.36 23.25
N ILE A 99 9.78 0.94 23.34
CA ILE A 99 8.72 1.41 22.44
C ILE A 99 7.73 2.18 23.29
N SER A 100 7.81 3.50 23.22
CA SER A 100 6.98 4.42 23.98
C SER A 100 5.64 4.66 23.27
N TYR A 101 4.56 4.59 24.03
CA TYR A 101 3.22 5.01 23.59
C TYR A 101 3.11 6.52 23.72
N CYS A 102 2.89 7.21 22.59
CA CYS A 102 2.87 8.66 22.53
C CYS A 102 1.48 9.17 22.14
N VAL A 103 1.00 10.19 22.85
CA VAL A 103 -0.28 10.85 22.62
C VAL A 103 -0.04 12.32 22.29
N ILE A 104 -0.58 12.79 21.17
CA ILE A 104 -0.60 14.21 20.84
C ILE A 104 -1.91 14.79 21.37
N GLU A 105 -1.89 15.47 22.52
CA GLU A 105 -3.03 16.07 23.25
C GLU A 105 -4.44 15.43 23.00
N ASN A 106 -4.56 14.11 23.15
CA ASN A 106 -5.79 13.32 22.94
C ASN A 106 -6.38 13.35 21.51
N LEU A 107 -5.61 13.84 20.54
CA LEU A 107 -5.98 13.96 19.14
C LEU A 107 -5.49 12.78 18.31
N HIS A 108 -4.24 12.37 18.53
CA HIS A 108 -3.57 11.31 17.77
C HIS A 108 -2.64 10.49 18.66
N VAL A 109 -2.42 9.25 18.27
CA VAL A 109 -1.55 8.30 18.97
C VAL A 109 -0.61 7.62 17.99
N PHE A 110 0.66 7.54 18.37
CA PHE A 110 1.70 6.81 17.66
C PHE A 110 2.66 6.13 18.64
N ALA A 111 3.52 5.25 18.15
CA ALA A 111 4.60 4.65 18.92
C ALA A 111 5.95 5.28 18.57
N LEU A 112 6.85 5.40 19.54
CA LEU A 112 8.21 5.88 19.36
C LEU A 112 9.18 4.80 19.83
N ILE A 113 10.01 4.24 18.94
CA ILE A 113 11.09 3.33 19.33
C ILE A 113 12.39 4.14 19.56
N HIS A 114 13.05 3.94 20.70
CA HIS A 114 14.24 4.71 21.10
C HIS A 114 15.07 3.96 22.18
N GLN A 115 16.22 4.53 22.58
CA GLN A 115 17.07 3.97 23.66
C GLN A 115 17.18 4.85 24.90
N ASN A 116 16.56 6.04 24.92
CA ASN A 116 16.60 6.91 26.11
C ASN A 116 15.70 6.42 27.25
N GLU A 117 16.29 6.00 28.36
CA GLU A 117 15.57 5.51 29.55
C GLU A 117 14.85 6.62 30.33
N SER A 118 15.40 7.82 30.39
CA SER A 118 14.77 8.97 31.05
C SER A 118 13.46 9.35 30.36
N VAL A 119 13.43 9.33 29.03
CA VAL A 119 12.23 9.56 28.21
C VAL A 119 11.18 8.48 28.47
N PHE A 120 11.57 7.21 28.56
CA PHE A 120 10.68 6.10 28.87
C PHE A 120 10.10 6.18 30.29
N ASN A 121 10.92 6.60 31.26
CA ASN A 121 10.52 6.70 32.66
C ASN A 121 9.72 7.98 32.98
N ALA A 122 9.80 9.01 32.13
CA ALA A 122 9.10 10.27 32.28
C ALA A 122 7.62 10.14 31.88
N SER A 123 6.86 9.30 32.61
CA SER A 123 5.43 9.14 32.38
C SER A 123 4.72 10.49 32.52
N TYR A 124 3.84 10.77 31.58
CA TYR A 124 3.07 12.01 31.48
C TYR A 124 3.89 13.30 31.27
N LYS A 125 5.18 13.19 30.94
CA LYS A 125 5.95 14.35 30.47
C LYS A 125 5.45 14.81 29.11
N LYS A 126 5.26 16.13 28.97
CA LYS A 126 4.81 16.79 27.74
C LYS A 126 6.00 17.47 27.06
N TYR A 127 6.16 17.19 25.78
CA TYR A 127 7.09 17.86 24.87
C TYR A 127 6.30 18.74 23.92
N LYS A 128 6.82 19.90 23.54
CA LYS A 128 6.14 20.85 22.66
C LYS A 128 5.90 20.30 21.26
N ASN A 129 6.87 19.55 20.73
CA ASN A 129 6.87 19.01 19.37
C ASN A 129 7.94 17.91 19.20
N PHE A 130 8.10 17.39 17.98
CA PHE A 130 9.14 16.40 17.65
C PHE A 130 10.57 16.92 17.79
N GLN A 131 10.81 18.21 17.52
CA GLN A 131 12.15 18.80 17.64
C GLN A 131 12.63 18.75 19.11
N GLU A 132 11.77 19.10 20.06
CA GLU A 132 12.13 19.01 21.49
C GLU A 132 12.46 17.58 21.93
N ILE A 133 11.82 16.56 21.33
CA ILE A 133 12.16 15.16 21.60
C ILE A 133 13.50 14.80 20.95
N LEU A 134 13.76 15.29 19.72
CA LEU A 134 14.99 15.04 18.98
C LEU A 134 16.22 15.66 19.67
N ASP A 135 16.05 16.81 20.31
CA ASP A 135 17.10 17.54 21.03
C ASP A 135 17.54 16.84 22.34
N ILE A 136 16.84 15.78 22.76
CA ILE A 136 17.22 14.98 23.93
C ILE A 136 18.35 14.02 23.55
N ASP A 137 19.35 13.88 24.41
CA ASP A 137 20.44 12.92 24.24
C ASP A 137 19.92 11.50 23.94
N TYR A 138 20.63 10.77 23.07
CA TYR A 138 20.28 9.40 22.66
C TYR A 138 18.91 9.24 21.98
N MET A 139 18.34 10.32 21.41
CA MET A 139 17.14 10.27 20.56
C MET A 139 17.45 10.33 19.06
N GLN A 140 18.73 10.45 18.66
CA GLN A 140 19.13 10.61 17.25
C GLN A 140 18.76 9.40 16.39
N ASN A 141 18.76 8.19 16.96
CA ASN A 141 18.37 6.96 16.27
C ASN A 141 16.88 6.63 16.37
N ALA A 142 16.08 7.44 17.11
CA ALA A 142 14.68 7.13 17.37
C ALA A 142 13.85 7.08 16.08
N VAL A 143 12.77 6.30 16.10
CA VAL A 143 11.86 6.15 14.95
C VAL A 143 10.42 6.31 15.41
N ILE A 144 9.70 7.18 14.72
CA ILE A 144 8.25 7.36 14.80
C ILE A 144 7.61 6.18 14.06
N ILE A 145 6.70 5.47 14.71
CA ILE A 145 5.91 4.35 14.18
C ILE A 145 4.44 4.78 14.20
N ASP A 146 3.92 5.15 13.03
CA ASP A 146 2.58 5.70 12.88
C ASP A 146 1.72 4.81 11.98
N LEU A 147 0.88 4.01 12.64
CA LEU A 147 -0.04 3.09 11.98
C LEU A 147 -1.25 3.81 11.36
N TRP A 148 -1.54 5.04 11.80
CA TRP A 148 -2.68 5.80 11.31
C TRP A 148 -2.45 6.26 9.87
N ILE A 149 -1.23 6.74 9.60
CA ILE A 149 -0.79 7.15 8.25
C ILE A 149 0.09 6.09 7.54
N ASN A 150 0.11 4.85 8.04
CA ASN A 150 0.82 3.71 7.44
C ASN A 150 2.33 3.96 7.21
N LYS A 151 3.02 4.60 8.17
CA LYS A 151 4.42 5.01 7.99
C LYS A 151 5.25 4.82 9.25
N ALA A 152 6.52 4.45 9.06
CA ALA A 152 7.57 4.61 10.05
C ALA A 152 8.61 5.61 9.52
N THR A 153 9.22 6.40 10.39
CA THR A 153 10.18 7.45 9.98
C THR A 153 11.19 7.70 11.09
N LYS A 154 12.47 7.85 10.75
CA LYS A 154 13.47 8.33 11.71
C LYS A 154 13.05 9.68 12.28
N LEU A 155 13.18 9.87 13.58
CA LEU A 155 12.78 11.10 14.26
C LEU A 155 13.52 12.31 13.70
N GLN A 156 14.82 12.19 13.38
CA GLN A 156 15.59 13.21 12.68
C GLN A 156 14.99 13.68 11.33
N ASN A 157 14.12 12.86 10.72
CA ASN A 157 13.43 13.15 9.46
C ASN A 157 11.93 13.39 9.70
N TYR A 158 11.52 13.89 10.87
CA TYR A 158 10.10 14.06 11.18
C TYR A 158 9.37 15.01 10.22
N ASN A 159 10.06 15.91 9.51
CA ASN A 159 9.45 16.75 8.48
C ASN A 159 8.85 15.90 7.33
N ASP A 160 9.57 14.87 6.85
CA ASP A 160 9.07 13.91 5.85
C ASP A 160 7.86 13.10 6.38
N HIS A 161 7.75 12.97 7.71
CA HIS A 161 6.61 12.34 8.36
C HIS A 161 5.39 13.25 8.31
N LEU A 162 5.56 14.54 8.60
CA LEU A 162 4.51 15.55 8.53
C LEU A 162 4.01 15.77 7.09
N GLU A 163 4.93 15.78 6.11
CA GLU A 163 4.56 15.81 4.68
C GLU A 163 3.73 14.59 4.29
N HIS A 164 4.09 13.41 4.81
CA HIS A 164 3.29 12.21 4.57
C HIS A 164 1.92 12.29 5.23
N ALA A 165 1.83 12.83 6.46
CA ALA A 165 0.56 13.05 7.15
C ALA A 165 -0.36 14.02 6.39
N TYR A 166 0.20 14.99 5.65
CA TYR A 166 -0.56 15.88 4.77
C TYR A 166 -1.34 15.10 3.69
N LEU A 167 -0.74 14.05 3.12
CA LEU A 167 -1.41 13.19 2.12
C LEU A 167 -2.70 12.54 2.65
N TYR A 168 -2.77 12.38 3.98
CA TYR A 168 -3.88 11.78 4.72
C TYR A 168 -4.83 12.81 5.34
N ASP A 169 -4.64 14.10 5.11
CA ASP A 169 -5.34 15.20 5.80
C ASP A 169 -5.21 15.12 7.34
N ALA A 170 -4.08 14.59 7.81
CA ALA A 170 -3.82 14.31 9.22
C ALA A 170 -2.82 15.29 9.87
N VAL A 171 -2.20 16.19 9.10
CA VAL A 171 -1.11 17.07 9.60
C VAL A 171 -1.54 17.93 10.80
N LYS A 172 -2.79 18.41 10.83
CA LYS A 172 -3.31 19.27 11.91
C LYS A 172 -3.31 18.58 13.28
N TYR A 173 -3.33 17.25 13.32
CA TYR A 173 -3.32 16.48 14.57
C TYR A 173 -1.91 16.35 15.17
N TYR A 174 -0.86 16.78 14.47
CA TYR A 174 0.52 16.77 14.97
C TYR A 174 0.98 18.13 15.53
N ASN A 175 0.19 19.19 15.37
CA ASN A 175 0.54 20.53 15.84
C ASN A 175 0.15 20.78 17.30
N ASN A 176 0.48 19.85 18.20
CA ASN A 176 0.20 19.94 19.63
C ASN A 176 1.28 19.20 20.44
N LYS A 177 1.20 19.33 21.77
CA LYS A 177 2.17 18.71 22.69
C LYS A 177 2.09 17.18 22.62
N ILE A 178 3.26 16.55 22.70
CA ILE A 178 3.44 15.11 22.71
C ILE A 178 3.63 14.64 24.15
N LEU A 179 2.75 13.75 24.60
CA LEU A 179 2.75 13.10 25.90
C LEU A 179 3.26 11.66 25.76
N ILE A 180 4.11 11.20 26.67
CA ILE A 180 4.53 9.79 26.72
C ILE A 180 3.82 9.07 27.88
N ILE A 181 3.23 7.90 27.61
CA ILE A 181 2.49 7.10 28.59
C ILE A 181 3.22 5.76 28.81
N LYS A 182 3.88 5.63 29.96
CA LYS A 182 4.75 4.48 30.26
C LYS A 182 3.99 3.17 30.38
N GLU A 183 2.77 3.21 30.91
CA GLU A 183 1.92 2.05 31.23
C GLU A 183 1.55 1.23 29.98
N LEU A 184 1.47 1.91 28.83
CA LEU A 184 1.19 1.31 27.52
C LEU A 184 2.44 1.04 26.70
N SER A 185 3.62 1.35 27.24
CA SER A 185 4.91 1.26 26.56
C SER A 185 5.56 -0.12 26.77
N LEU A 186 6.62 -0.39 26.01
CA LEU A 186 7.42 -1.61 26.10
C LEU A 186 8.85 -1.27 26.47
N ASP A 187 9.38 -1.99 27.46
CA ASP A 187 10.81 -2.13 27.71
C ASP A 187 11.26 -3.47 27.11
N SER A 188 12.29 -3.46 26.27
CA SER A 188 12.74 -4.68 25.59
C SER A 188 13.17 -5.79 26.54
N LYS A 189 13.59 -5.45 27.78
CA LYS A 189 13.88 -6.44 28.83
C LYS A 189 12.64 -7.23 29.28
N LYS A 190 11.44 -6.72 29.01
CA LYS A 190 10.15 -7.34 29.37
C LYS A 190 9.51 -8.10 28.20
N ILE A 191 10.24 -8.29 27.10
CA ILE A 191 9.78 -9.13 26.00
C ILE A 191 9.84 -10.58 26.47
N THR A 192 8.68 -11.25 26.46
CA THR A 192 8.53 -12.60 27.01
C THR A 192 7.92 -13.54 25.99
N ARG A 193 8.30 -14.82 26.07
CA ARG A 193 7.57 -15.91 25.39
C ARG A 193 6.27 -16.13 26.16
N TYR A 194 5.18 -15.50 25.73
CA TYR A 194 3.84 -15.78 26.27
C TYR A 194 3.46 -17.22 25.93
N LYS A 195 3.01 -17.99 26.94
CA LYS A 195 2.51 -19.36 26.74
C LYS A 195 1.07 -19.37 26.19
N ASP A 196 0.25 -18.41 26.61
CA ASP A 196 -1.10 -18.20 26.09
C ASP A 196 -1.09 -17.09 25.05
N VAL A 197 -0.90 -17.43 23.77
CA VAL A 197 -1.08 -16.50 22.63
C VAL A 197 -2.19 -17.03 21.75
N THR A 198 -3.19 -16.21 21.44
CA THR A 198 -4.30 -16.61 20.56
C THR A 198 -3.80 -16.85 19.13
N GLU A 199 -4.57 -17.57 18.32
CA GLU A 199 -4.19 -17.83 16.93
C GLU A 199 -4.00 -16.53 16.12
N ILE A 200 -4.87 -15.52 16.33
CA ILE A 200 -4.79 -14.26 15.59
C ILE A 200 -3.52 -13.46 15.96
N GLU A 201 -3.14 -13.46 17.24
CA GLU A 201 -1.90 -12.84 17.70
C GLU A 201 -0.68 -13.57 17.14
N ASN A 202 -0.66 -14.91 17.18
CA ASN A 202 0.39 -15.74 16.59
C ASN A 202 0.51 -15.52 15.07
N SER A 203 -0.61 -15.42 14.38
CA SER A 203 -0.66 -15.13 12.94
C SER A 203 -0.06 -13.74 12.65
N CYS A 204 -0.42 -12.73 13.45
CA CYS A 204 0.13 -11.38 13.33
C CYS A 204 1.64 -11.33 13.65
N ARG A 205 2.09 -12.02 14.71
CA ARG A 205 3.51 -12.20 15.04
C ARG A 205 4.28 -12.78 13.87
N ARG A 206 3.80 -13.88 13.27
CA ARG A 206 4.47 -14.51 12.12
C ARG A 206 4.60 -13.53 10.95
N ARG A 207 3.54 -12.75 10.66
CA ARG A 207 3.62 -11.70 9.64
C ARG A 207 4.61 -10.60 10.00
N PHE A 208 4.70 -10.21 11.27
CA PHE A 208 5.70 -9.25 11.71
C PHE A 208 7.13 -9.75 11.45
N ILE A 209 7.41 -11.02 11.76
CA ILE A 209 8.70 -11.67 11.44
C ILE A 209 8.97 -11.66 9.94
N THR A 210 7.99 -12.07 9.12
CA THR A 210 8.12 -12.05 7.66
C THR A 210 8.41 -10.63 7.14
N PHE A 211 7.62 -9.64 7.54
CA PHE A 211 7.82 -8.26 7.08
C PHE A 211 9.14 -7.66 7.58
N TYR A 212 9.60 -8.03 8.76
CA TYR A 212 10.90 -7.59 9.28
C TYR A 212 12.05 -8.11 8.40
N ASN A 213 12.03 -9.40 8.07
CA ASN A 213 13.03 -9.99 7.17
C ASN A 213 12.97 -9.37 5.77
N ASP A 214 11.77 -9.11 5.24
CA ASP A 214 11.59 -8.42 3.97
C ASP A 214 12.15 -6.99 3.97
N GLU A 215 11.95 -6.23 5.06
CA GLU A 215 12.52 -4.89 5.20
C GLU A 215 14.03 -4.91 5.38
N LEU A 216 14.57 -5.88 6.13
CA LEU A 216 16.02 -6.09 6.25
C LEU A 216 16.65 -6.34 4.89
N GLN A 217 16.05 -7.22 4.08
CA GLN A 217 16.54 -7.48 2.73
C GLN A 217 16.50 -6.23 1.86
N LYS A 218 15.44 -5.40 1.96
CA LYS A 218 15.35 -4.12 1.23
C LYS A 218 16.41 -3.14 1.68
N LEU A 219 16.69 -3.06 2.98
CA LEU A 219 17.75 -2.22 3.54
C LEU A 219 19.12 -2.65 3.00
N TYR A 220 19.47 -3.94 3.09
CA TYR A 220 20.76 -4.45 2.61
C TYR A 220 20.93 -4.28 1.10
N ALA A 221 19.85 -4.49 0.33
CA ALA A 221 19.85 -4.26 -1.11
C ALA A 221 19.68 -2.79 -1.50
N ARG A 222 19.65 -1.85 -0.54
CA ARG A 222 19.45 -0.40 -0.73
C ARG A 222 18.27 -0.07 -1.66
N ARG A 223 17.18 -0.82 -1.53
CA ARG A 223 16.00 -0.66 -2.37
C ARG A 223 15.27 0.63 -1.98
N SER A 224 14.85 1.41 -2.98
CA SER A 224 14.04 2.62 -2.77
C SER A 224 12.69 2.35 -2.09
N SER A 225 12.24 1.10 -2.07
CA SER A 225 11.01 0.66 -1.41
C SER A 225 11.16 0.40 0.09
N PHE A 226 12.38 0.45 0.63
CA PHE A 226 12.65 0.28 2.06
C PHE A 226 11.86 1.31 2.87
N ALA A 227 11.10 0.85 3.87
CA ALA A 227 10.34 1.67 4.81
C ALA A 227 9.46 2.77 4.19
N GLN A 228 9.04 2.63 2.93
CA GLN A 228 8.39 3.70 2.15
C GLN A 228 7.01 4.14 2.68
N GLY A 229 6.39 3.36 3.56
CA GLY A 229 4.99 3.52 3.96
C GLY A 229 4.01 3.27 2.82
N LEU A 230 2.70 3.31 3.11
CA LEU A 230 1.67 3.25 2.07
C LEU A 230 1.22 4.65 1.71
N ARG A 231 0.95 4.89 0.42
CA ARG A 231 0.35 6.16 -0.02
C ARG A 231 -1.14 6.16 0.28
N CYS A 232 -1.66 7.32 0.68
CA CYS A 232 -3.08 7.50 0.96
C CYS A 232 -3.98 7.06 -0.21
N SER A 233 -3.63 7.40 -1.45
CA SER A 233 -4.36 6.98 -2.65
C SER A 233 -4.56 5.47 -2.75
N ASN A 234 -3.54 4.69 -2.39
CA ASN A 234 -3.63 3.22 -2.44
C ASN A 234 -4.57 2.68 -1.36
N VAL A 235 -4.60 3.33 -0.19
CA VAL A 235 -5.53 2.99 0.89
C VAL A 235 -6.96 3.34 0.47
N GLU A 236 -7.18 4.49 -0.15
CA GLU A 236 -8.49 4.92 -0.67
C GLU A 236 -9.03 3.96 -1.74
N GLU A 237 -8.20 3.60 -2.72
CA GLU A 237 -8.56 2.64 -3.78
C GLU A 237 -8.89 1.28 -3.20
N SER A 238 -8.11 0.80 -2.22
CA SER A 238 -8.37 -0.46 -1.54
C SER A 238 -9.69 -0.43 -0.78
N LEU A 239 -10.00 0.67 -0.08
CA LEU A 239 -11.26 0.83 0.65
C LEU A 239 -12.45 0.85 -0.30
N LYS A 240 -12.37 1.60 -1.41
CA LYS A 240 -13.41 1.62 -2.45
C LYS A 240 -13.65 0.23 -3.01
N TYR A 241 -12.59 -0.48 -3.35
CA TYR A 241 -12.67 -1.87 -3.82
C TYR A 241 -13.33 -2.79 -2.79
N ASP A 242 -12.91 -2.75 -1.52
CA ASP A 242 -13.46 -3.60 -0.46
C ASP A 242 -14.95 -3.30 -0.22
N ILE A 243 -15.36 -2.02 -0.27
CA ILE A 243 -16.78 -1.60 -0.21
C ILE A 243 -17.56 -2.18 -1.40
N ASP A 244 -17.05 -2.03 -2.63
CA ASP A 244 -17.74 -2.49 -3.83
C ASP A 244 -17.88 -4.01 -3.86
N GLN A 245 -16.84 -4.76 -3.48
CA GLN A 245 -16.91 -6.22 -3.39
C GLN A 245 -17.91 -6.69 -2.34
N TYR A 246 -17.94 -6.04 -1.17
CA TYR A 246 -18.85 -6.41 -0.09
C TYR A 246 -20.32 -6.15 -0.45
N ASN A 247 -20.58 -5.09 -1.23
CA ASN A 247 -21.94 -4.73 -1.65
C ASN A 247 -22.40 -5.46 -2.93
N LYS A 248 -21.54 -6.22 -3.61
CA LYS A 248 -21.98 -7.02 -4.76
C LYS A 248 -23.03 -8.04 -4.31
N PRO A 249 -24.21 -8.08 -4.94
CA PRO A 249 -25.17 -9.13 -4.67
C PRO A 249 -24.50 -10.46 -5.01
N LEU A 250 -24.56 -11.41 -4.06
CA LEU A 250 -24.18 -12.79 -4.35
C LEU A 250 -25.01 -13.21 -5.56
N LYS A 251 -24.35 -13.54 -6.68
CA LYS A 251 -25.04 -14.19 -7.79
C LYS A 251 -25.69 -15.43 -7.19
N SER A 252 -27.01 -15.44 -7.18
CA SER A 252 -27.80 -16.62 -6.86
C SER A 252 -27.49 -17.66 -7.93
N SER A 253 -26.43 -18.44 -7.73
CA SER A 253 -26.33 -19.76 -8.33
C SER A 253 -27.53 -20.53 -7.79
N GLY A 254 -28.56 -20.65 -8.62
CA GLY A 254 -29.75 -21.41 -8.31
C GLY A 254 -29.34 -22.84 -7.99
N GLN A 255 -29.34 -23.17 -6.70
CA GLN A 255 -29.52 -24.51 -6.19
C GLN A 255 -29.95 -24.40 -4.73
N ASN A 256 -30.96 -25.21 -4.44
CA ASN A 256 -31.83 -25.14 -3.28
C ASN A 256 -31.09 -25.27 -1.95
N GLY A 257 -31.61 -24.52 -0.97
CA GLY A 257 -31.64 -24.87 0.45
C GLY A 257 -30.30 -25.14 1.12
N PHE A 258 -29.66 -24.10 1.68
CA PHE A 258 -29.10 -24.17 3.03
C PHE A 258 -28.90 -22.75 3.58
N ASN A 259 -29.54 -22.49 4.72
CA ASN A 259 -29.66 -21.21 5.39
C ASN A 259 -28.32 -20.64 5.89
N ILE A 260 -28.16 -19.32 5.72
CA ILE A 260 -27.61 -18.35 6.69
C ILE A 260 -26.31 -18.73 7.42
N THR A 261 -25.21 -19.00 6.70
CA THR A 261 -23.86 -18.98 7.32
C THR A 261 -22.73 -18.44 6.42
N LYS A 262 -23.04 -17.95 5.21
CA LYS A 262 -21.99 -17.54 4.24
C LYS A 262 -21.50 -16.09 4.31
N LYS A 263 -22.14 -15.20 5.09
CA LYS A 263 -21.69 -13.79 5.20
C LYS A 263 -20.41 -13.59 6.05
N LYS A 264 -19.98 -14.58 6.83
CA LYS A 264 -18.68 -14.57 7.53
C LYS A 264 -17.49 -14.97 6.62
N SER A 265 -17.76 -15.66 5.51
CA SER A 265 -16.70 -16.36 4.73
C SER A 265 -15.77 -15.45 3.92
N LEU A 266 -16.16 -14.23 3.55
CA LEU A 266 -15.31 -13.36 2.72
C LEU A 266 -14.06 -12.82 3.45
N PHE A 267 -14.06 -12.83 4.79
CA PHE A 267 -12.88 -12.49 5.60
C PHE A 267 -12.08 -13.73 6.06
N GLU A 268 -12.72 -14.91 6.12
CA GLU A 268 -12.08 -16.17 6.54
C GLU A 268 -11.45 -16.94 5.37
N GLU A 269 -11.99 -16.89 4.14
CA GLU A 269 -11.42 -17.60 2.98
C GLU A 269 -10.05 -17.05 2.53
N ARG A 270 -9.62 -15.87 3.03
CA ARG A 270 -8.24 -15.39 2.83
C ARG A 270 -7.28 -15.82 3.95
N LYS A 271 -7.77 -16.45 5.01
CA LYS A 271 -6.93 -17.03 6.07
C LYS A 271 -6.55 -18.49 5.80
N SER A 272 -7.29 -19.23 4.97
CA SER A 272 -7.09 -20.66 4.74
C SER A 272 -6.28 -21.05 3.50
N VAL A 273 -5.92 -20.12 2.61
CA VAL A 273 -5.23 -20.46 1.34
C VAL A 273 -3.70 -20.61 1.46
N ASP A 274 -3.08 -20.25 2.59
CA ASP A 274 -1.61 -20.31 2.73
C ASP A 274 -1.09 -21.45 3.63
N ASN A 275 -1.95 -22.39 4.07
CA ASN A 275 -1.56 -23.49 4.97
C ASN A 275 -1.37 -24.86 4.28
N SER A 276 -1.35 -24.94 2.94
CA SER A 276 -1.14 -26.20 2.21
C SER A 276 0.04 -26.12 1.22
N ARG A 277 1.26 -25.89 1.73
CA ARG A 277 2.51 -26.21 1.00
C ARG A 277 3.56 -26.85 1.91
N GLY A 278 3.16 -27.95 2.52
CA GLY A 278 4.05 -28.86 3.26
C GLY A 278 3.60 -30.30 3.07
N SER A 279 3.73 -30.83 1.86
CA SER A 279 3.72 -32.26 1.51
C SER A 279 3.37 -32.39 0.03
N LEU A 280 4.39 -32.45 -0.83
CA LEU A 280 4.35 -33.04 -2.18
C LEU A 280 5.78 -33.06 -2.77
N PHE A 281 6.74 -33.42 -1.91
CA PHE A 281 8.09 -33.80 -2.29
C PHE A 281 8.06 -35.32 -2.46
N GLU A 282 7.46 -35.80 -3.55
CA GLU A 282 7.64 -37.12 -4.14
C GLU A 282 6.51 -37.37 -5.15
N ARG A 283 6.89 -37.78 -6.37
CA ARG A 283 6.05 -38.04 -7.56
C ARG A 283 5.65 -36.78 -8.32
N TYR A 284 6.50 -36.37 -9.27
CA TYR A 284 6.16 -36.24 -10.69
C TYR A 284 7.47 -35.93 -11.45
N SER A 285 8.30 -36.95 -11.60
CA SER A 285 9.36 -37.01 -12.58
C SER A 285 8.74 -37.26 -13.96
N CYS A 286 8.55 -36.20 -14.76
CA CYS A 286 8.55 -36.17 -16.25
C CYS A 286 7.63 -35.09 -16.85
N LEU A 287 7.87 -33.80 -16.58
CA LEU A 287 7.36 -32.73 -17.46
C LEU A 287 8.50 -31.75 -17.72
N LYS A 288 8.84 -31.57 -19.00
CA LYS A 288 9.85 -30.60 -19.46
C LYS A 288 9.51 -29.22 -18.87
N GLU A 289 10.38 -28.74 -17.99
CA GLU A 289 10.21 -27.46 -17.30
C GLU A 289 10.13 -26.31 -18.32
N LYS A 290 9.03 -25.56 -18.28
CA LYS A 290 8.99 -24.22 -18.89
C LYS A 290 9.72 -23.26 -17.94
N PRO A 291 10.59 -22.37 -18.44
CA PRO A 291 11.36 -21.49 -17.59
C PRO A 291 10.44 -20.54 -16.82
N ILE A 292 10.55 -20.56 -15.49
CA ILE A 292 9.93 -19.57 -14.60
C ILE A 292 10.63 -18.23 -14.85
N TYR A 293 9.92 -17.26 -15.40
CA TYR A 293 10.49 -15.94 -15.65
C TYR A 293 10.47 -15.09 -14.39
N ASP A 294 11.64 -14.69 -13.90
CA ASP A 294 11.72 -13.69 -12.84
C ASP A 294 11.22 -12.31 -13.34
N VAL A 295 10.84 -11.42 -12.42
CA VAL A 295 10.31 -10.09 -12.73
C VAL A 295 11.28 -9.28 -13.61
N LYS A 296 12.59 -9.47 -13.42
CA LYS A 296 13.63 -8.79 -14.20
C LYS A 296 13.56 -9.22 -15.66
N THR A 297 13.45 -10.51 -15.93
CA THR A 297 13.37 -11.10 -17.26
C THR A 297 12.09 -10.69 -17.98
N VAL A 298 10.94 -10.72 -17.30
CA VAL A 298 9.66 -10.25 -17.86
C VAL A 298 9.75 -8.75 -18.21
N LYS A 299 10.29 -7.94 -17.29
CA LYS A 299 10.46 -6.50 -17.49
C LYS A 299 11.41 -6.18 -18.65
N GLU A 300 12.52 -6.90 -18.78
CA GLU A 300 13.48 -6.74 -19.89
C GLU A 300 12.83 -7.08 -21.24
N LYS A 301 12.05 -8.17 -21.30
CA LYS A 301 11.29 -8.53 -22.52
C LYS A 301 10.25 -7.47 -22.89
N VAL A 302 9.46 -7.01 -21.92
CA VAL A 302 8.48 -5.93 -22.11
C VAL A 302 9.19 -4.66 -22.62
N LEU A 303 10.25 -4.22 -21.95
CA LEU A 303 11.00 -3.03 -22.36
C LEU A 303 11.62 -3.18 -23.74
N THR A 304 12.05 -4.38 -24.12
CA THR A 304 12.56 -4.69 -25.47
C THR A 304 11.47 -4.50 -26.52
N ILE A 305 10.26 -5.01 -26.29
CA ILE A 305 9.12 -4.86 -27.22
C ILE A 305 8.77 -3.37 -27.39
N LEU A 306 8.63 -2.64 -26.28
CA LEU A 306 8.31 -1.21 -26.31
C LEU A 306 9.44 -0.38 -26.95
N GLY A 307 10.70 -0.76 -26.70
CA GLY A 307 11.88 -0.11 -27.27
C GLY A 307 12.02 -0.29 -28.79
N ARG A 308 11.64 -1.48 -29.32
CA ARG A 308 11.61 -1.74 -30.77
C ARG A 308 10.66 -0.79 -31.50
N TYR A 309 9.52 -0.44 -30.89
CA TYR A 309 8.60 0.55 -31.47
C TYR A 309 9.28 1.91 -31.72
N LEU A 310 10.14 2.33 -30.80
CA LEU A 310 10.90 3.57 -30.90
C LEU A 310 12.21 3.43 -31.70
N LYS A 311 12.51 2.25 -32.24
CA LYS A 311 13.79 1.91 -32.90
C LYS A 311 15.01 2.22 -32.02
N LEU A 312 14.92 1.94 -30.73
CA LEU A 312 16.03 2.16 -29.80
C LEU A 312 17.05 1.02 -29.92
N ASN A 313 18.31 1.36 -30.19
CA ASN A 313 19.43 0.40 -30.25
C ASN A 313 19.97 0.02 -28.85
N SER A 314 19.56 0.73 -27.81
CA SER A 314 19.94 0.52 -26.42
C SER A 314 18.77 0.88 -25.50
N LEU A 315 18.55 0.10 -24.43
CA LEU A 315 17.54 0.37 -23.40
C LEU A 315 18.03 1.38 -22.35
N ASP A 316 19.27 1.86 -22.46
CA ASP A 316 19.88 2.78 -21.50
C ASP A 316 19.58 4.25 -21.86
N PRO A 317 18.97 5.06 -20.97
CA PRO A 317 18.62 6.45 -21.28
C PRO A 317 19.82 7.40 -21.36
N SER A 318 21.03 6.93 -21.00
CA SER A 318 22.29 7.69 -20.99
C SER A 318 22.92 7.90 -22.37
N GLY A 319 22.65 7.01 -23.34
CA GLY A 319 23.14 7.12 -24.72
C GLY A 319 22.25 8.02 -25.55
N SER A 320 22.80 9.09 -26.14
CA SER A 320 22.10 10.17 -26.85
C SER A 320 20.91 9.70 -27.69
N TRP A 321 19.70 9.94 -27.19
CA TRP A 321 18.47 9.71 -27.92
C TRP A 321 18.44 10.71 -29.07
N ASN A 322 18.39 10.21 -30.31
CA ASN A 322 18.40 11.01 -31.54
C ASN A 322 17.60 12.31 -31.36
N ILE A 323 18.27 13.44 -31.60
CA ILE A 323 17.79 14.81 -31.39
C ILE A 323 16.40 15.05 -32.01
N THR A 324 16.09 14.35 -33.10
CA THR A 324 14.79 14.38 -33.79
C THR A 324 13.60 13.89 -32.94
N LEU A 325 13.82 13.15 -31.85
CA LEU A 325 12.76 12.70 -30.95
C LEU A 325 12.48 13.65 -29.77
N ARG A 326 13.36 14.61 -29.45
CA ARG A 326 13.10 15.58 -28.36
C ARG A 326 11.95 16.55 -28.66
N VAL A 327 11.55 16.66 -29.93
CA VAL A 327 10.56 17.64 -30.43
C VAL A 327 9.10 17.12 -30.39
N PHE A 328 8.87 15.83 -30.13
CA PHE A 328 7.50 15.30 -30.14
C PHE A 328 6.82 15.34 -28.76
N ASP A 329 5.85 16.23 -28.61
CA ASP A 329 4.88 16.27 -27.50
C ASP A 329 4.25 14.89 -27.22
N GLN A 330 3.76 14.69 -25.99
CA GLN A 330 3.00 13.50 -25.54
C GLN A 330 1.77 13.17 -26.42
N LYS A 331 1.37 14.08 -27.32
CA LYS A 331 0.28 13.96 -28.29
C LYS A 331 0.57 12.96 -29.42
N HIS A 332 1.83 12.63 -29.66
CA HIS A 332 2.26 11.66 -30.69
C HIS A 332 2.57 10.29 -30.08
N HIS A 333 2.29 9.21 -30.81
CA HIS A 333 2.50 7.83 -30.34
C HIS A 333 3.93 7.57 -29.84
N ALA A 334 4.95 8.20 -30.45
CA ALA A 334 6.34 8.12 -29.99
C ALA A 334 6.56 8.82 -28.63
N GLY A 335 5.98 10.01 -28.43
CA GLY A 335 5.99 10.71 -27.14
C GLY A 335 5.31 9.88 -26.05
N ARG A 336 4.15 9.32 -26.36
CA ARG A 336 3.40 8.45 -25.44
C ARG A 336 4.16 7.16 -25.12
N MET A 337 4.77 6.50 -26.10
CA MET A 337 5.53 5.26 -25.86
C MET A 337 6.72 5.51 -24.93
N ARG A 338 7.37 6.68 -24.99
CA ARG A 338 8.42 7.05 -24.04
C ARG A 338 7.92 7.12 -22.61
N GLU A 339 6.75 7.70 -22.42
CA GLU A 339 6.12 7.77 -21.10
C GLU A 339 5.77 6.38 -20.58
N VAL A 340 5.23 5.50 -21.44
CA VAL A 340 4.96 4.10 -21.08
C VAL A 340 6.25 3.38 -20.69
N ILE A 341 7.33 3.52 -21.47
CA ILE A 341 8.64 2.94 -21.15
C ILE A 341 9.16 3.48 -19.81
N ARG A 342 9.05 4.79 -19.56
CA ARG A 342 9.45 5.43 -18.31
C ARG A 342 8.66 4.87 -17.13
N GLU A 343 7.34 4.75 -17.26
CA GLU A 343 6.46 4.21 -16.22
C GLU A 343 6.76 2.74 -15.94
N VAL A 344 6.96 1.91 -16.98
CA VAL A 344 7.33 0.49 -16.86
C VAL A 344 8.71 0.32 -16.21
N LYS A 345 9.70 1.14 -16.56
CA LYS A 345 11.03 1.14 -15.92
C LYS A 345 10.96 1.37 -14.41
N GLN A 346 9.98 2.16 -13.95
CA GLN A 346 9.80 2.47 -12.53
C GLN A 346 9.05 1.39 -11.74
N GLN A 347 8.54 0.33 -12.40
CA GLN A 347 7.80 -0.73 -11.72
C GLN A 347 8.67 -1.90 -11.27
N TYR A 348 8.22 -2.54 -10.18
CA TYR A 348 8.91 -3.67 -9.53
C TYR A 348 8.07 -4.95 -9.47
N THR A 349 6.87 -4.95 -10.06
CA THR A 349 5.99 -6.13 -10.13
C THR A 349 5.43 -6.26 -11.54
N ILE A 350 5.25 -7.50 -12.01
CA ILE A 350 4.63 -7.79 -13.32
C ILE A 350 3.20 -7.23 -13.35
N LYS A 351 2.48 -7.26 -12.22
CA LYS A 351 1.11 -6.75 -12.11
C LYS A 351 1.02 -5.25 -12.39
N ASN A 352 1.97 -4.46 -11.88
CA ASN A 352 1.98 -3.03 -12.14
C ASN A 352 2.36 -2.73 -13.59
N ILE A 353 3.28 -3.50 -14.17
CA ILE A 353 3.66 -3.39 -15.59
C ILE A 353 2.43 -3.68 -16.47
N SER A 354 1.72 -4.78 -16.22
CA SER A 354 0.46 -5.13 -16.90
C SER A 354 -0.61 -4.04 -16.72
N THR A 355 -0.77 -3.49 -15.51
CA THR A 355 -1.74 -2.42 -15.26
C THR A 355 -1.45 -1.15 -16.08
N ILE A 356 -0.18 -0.77 -16.23
CA ILE A 356 0.21 0.38 -17.07
C ILE A 356 -0.15 0.10 -18.53
N LEU A 357 0.22 -1.08 -19.03
CA LEU A 357 -0.03 -1.45 -20.42
C LEU A 357 -1.54 -1.52 -20.72
N GLU A 358 -2.34 -2.09 -19.82
CA GLU A 358 -3.80 -2.19 -19.98
C GLU A 358 -4.46 -0.81 -19.96
N LYS A 359 -4.00 0.11 -19.10
CA LYS A 359 -4.44 1.51 -19.13
C LYS A 359 -4.18 2.18 -20.49
N GLN A 360 -3.09 1.85 -21.17
CA GLN A 360 -2.80 2.41 -22.49
C GLN A 360 -3.62 1.75 -23.60
N LYS A 361 -3.83 0.44 -23.51
CA LYS A 361 -4.70 -0.32 -24.41
C LYS A 361 -6.14 0.21 -24.38
N ILE A 362 -6.73 0.33 -23.19
CA ILE A 362 -8.09 0.87 -22.99
C ILE A 362 -8.21 2.30 -23.54
N LYS A 363 -7.18 3.14 -23.34
CA LYS A 363 -7.17 4.50 -23.91
C LYS A 363 -7.23 4.49 -25.44
N PHE A 364 -6.57 3.53 -26.10
CA PHE A 364 -6.63 3.41 -27.56
C PHE A 364 -7.95 2.83 -28.06
N GLU A 365 -8.50 1.84 -27.36
CA GLU A 365 -9.81 1.25 -27.66
C GLU A 365 -10.94 2.28 -27.53
N TYR A 366 -10.94 3.05 -26.43
CA TYR A 366 -11.95 4.08 -26.17
C TYR A 366 -11.96 5.19 -27.24
N VAL A 367 -10.78 5.62 -27.71
CA VAL A 367 -10.70 6.69 -28.73
C VAL A 367 -11.17 6.19 -30.11
N GLN A 368 -11.09 4.89 -30.41
CA GLN A 368 -11.63 4.32 -31.65
C GLN A 368 -13.16 4.44 -31.72
N HIS A 369 -13.87 4.27 -30.60
CA HIS A 369 -15.33 4.33 -30.54
C HIS A 369 -15.92 5.74 -30.77
N LYS A 370 -15.11 6.79 -30.70
CA LYS A 370 -15.53 8.19 -30.91
C LYS A 370 -15.32 8.70 -32.35
N TYR A 371 -14.87 7.86 -33.28
CA TYR A 371 -14.55 8.26 -34.65
C TYR A 371 -15.69 7.93 -35.64
N ILE A 372 -16.44 8.95 -36.05
CA ILE A 372 -17.34 8.89 -37.21
C ILE A 372 -16.97 10.05 -38.15
N GLY A 373 -16.42 9.74 -39.33
CA GLY A 373 -16.35 10.68 -40.45
C GLY A 373 -15.12 11.62 -40.54
N LYS A 374 -14.81 12.05 -41.76
CA LYS A 374 -13.70 12.95 -42.12
C LYS A 374 -13.99 14.43 -41.77
N ASP A 375 -15.22 14.76 -41.40
CA ASP A 375 -15.73 16.14 -41.45
C ASP A 375 -15.57 16.94 -40.14
N GLU A 376 -14.95 16.38 -39.10
CA GLU A 376 -14.76 17.07 -37.82
C GLU A 376 -13.30 17.30 -37.44
N ILE A 377 -12.37 17.28 -38.40
CA ILE A 377 -10.98 17.69 -38.12
C ILE A 377 -10.93 19.16 -37.69
N ASN A 378 -11.76 20.04 -38.28
CA ASN A 378 -11.77 21.47 -37.97
C ASN A 378 -12.62 21.84 -36.74
N LYS A 379 -13.69 21.09 -36.43
CA LYS A 379 -14.44 21.27 -35.17
C LYS A 379 -13.65 20.84 -33.92
N ARG A 380 -12.54 20.12 -34.11
CA ARG A 380 -11.66 19.67 -33.02
C ARG A 380 -10.85 20.78 -32.35
N TRP A 381 -10.86 22.01 -32.85
CA TRP A 381 -9.91 23.04 -32.42
C TRP A 381 -10.49 24.17 -31.56
N ASN A 382 -11.78 24.51 -31.66
CA ASN A 382 -12.30 25.76 -31.05
C ASN A 382 -13.54 25.68 -30.13
N ASP A 383 -14.18 24.52 -29.94
CA ASP A 383 -15.38 24.47 -29.08
C ASP A 383 -15.05 24.03 -27.64
N GLU A 384 -14.85 25.01 -26.75
CA GLU A 384 -14.87 24.83 -25.28
C GLU A 384 -16.31 24.79 -24.70
N THR A 385 -17.33 25.00 -25.53
CA THR A 385 -18.70 25.34 -25.07
C THR A 385 -19.73 24.22 -25.11
N ASN A 386 -19.40 23.01 -25.56
CA ASN A 386 -20.41 21.95 -25.76
C ASN A 386 -20.16 20.62 -25.01
N TYR A 387 -19.67 20.67 -23.77
CA TYR A 387 -19.61 19.46 -22.93
C TYR A 387 -20.02 19.72 -21.47
N LYS A 388 -21.28 20.11 -21.30
CA LYS A 388 -22.01 20.09 -20.01
C LYS A 388 -23.33 19.31 -20.13
N VAL A 389 -23.31 18.11 -20.76
CA VAL A 389 -24.47 17.21 -20.71
C VAL A 389 -24.02 15.76 -20.52
N LYS A 390 -24.35 15.22 -19.33
CA LYS A 390 -24.50 13.81 -18.94
C LYS A 390 -23.33 12.84 -19.21
N ILE A 391 -22.25 12.98 -18.45
CA ILE A 391 -21.55 11.83 -17.85
C ILE A 391 -21.34 12.18 -16.37
N ASN A 392 -21.76 11.29 -15.47
CA ASN A 392 -21.77 11.53 -14.03
C ASN A 392 -20.36 11.87 -13.49
N LYS A 393 -20.31 12.92 -12.67
CA LYS A 393 -19.17 13.44 -11.89
C LYS A 393 -18.30 12.35 -11.26
N CYS A 394 -17.32 11.88 -12.02
CA CYS A 394 -16.04 11.33 -11.61
C CYS A 394 -15.13 11.63 -12.81
N TRP A 395 -13.87 11.99 -12.59
CA TRP A 395 -12.89 12.28 -13.65
C TRP A 395 -13.03 13.66 -14.31
N SER A 396 -12.72 14.72 -13.58
CA SER A 396 -12.26 15.96 -14.20
C SER A 396 -11.23 16.63 -13.29
N ASN A 397 -9.95 16.40 -13.60
CA ASN A 397 -8.83 17.34 -13.45
C ASN A 397 -7.47 16.72 -13.87
N GLU A 398 -7.47 15.73 -14.78
CA GLU A 398 -6.26 15.36 -15.51
C GLU A 398 -6.51 15.65 -16.99
N VAL A 399 -5.78 16.65 -17.49
CA VAL A 399 -5.68 17.14 -18.87
C VAL A 399 -6.17 16.14 -19.93
N ASP A 400 -7.21 16.52 -20.67
CA ASP A 400 -7.74 15.79 -21.83
C ASP A 400 -6.69 15.75 -22.96
N TYR A 401 -5.85 14.71 -22.99
CA TYR A 401 -4.83 14.54 -24.02
C TYR A 401 -5.40 13.90 -25.30
N LYS A 402 -5.50 14.69 -26.38
CA LYS A 402 -5.88 14.25 -27.73
C LYS A 402 -4.78 13.34 -28.33
N ILE A 403 -4.97 12.01 -28.35
CA ILE A 403 -4.09 11.08 -29.09
C ILE A 403 -4.25 11.34 -30.60
N LYS A 404 -3.15 11.63 -31.29
CA LYS A 404 -3.13 11.88 -32.76
C LYS A 404 -2.80 10.60 -33.53
N ASN A 405 -3.34 10.46 -34.74
CA ASN A 405 -3.00 9.42 -35.73
C ASN A 405 -3.37 7.96 -35.38
N ILE A 406 -4.54 7.74 -34.77
CA ILE A 406 -5.08 6.40 -34.54
C ILE A 406 -5.66 5.85 -35.86
N PRO A 407 -5.24 4.66 -36.34
CA PRO A 407 -5.80 4.05 -37.55
C PRO A 407 -7.23 3.55 -37.32
N LYS A 408 -8.03 3.52 -38.41
CA LYS A 408 -9.43 3.04 -38.37
C LYS A 408 -9.59 1.63 -37.79
N LYS A 409 -8.62 0.74 -38.06
CA LYS A 409 -8.51 -0.58 -37.44
C LYS A 409 -7.32 -0.55 -36.48
N LEU A 410 -7.56 -0.81 -35.19
CA LEU A 410 -6.50 -0.83 -34.16
C LEU A 410 -5.43 -1.88 -34.44
N GLU A 411 -5.82 -2.98 -35.09
CA GLU A 411 -4.94 -4.02 -35.62
C GLU A 411 -3.92 -3.49 -36.64
N ASN A 412 -4.05 -2.26 -37.13
CA ASN A 412 -3.04 -1.63 -37.99
C ASN A 412 -2.12 -0.65 -37.23
N SER A 413 -2.40 -0.37 -35.95
CA SER A 413 -1.58 0.51 -35.12
C SER A 413 -0.36 -0.24 -34.59
N LYS A 414 0.83 0.13 -35.07
CA LYS A 414 2.10 -0.40 -34.54
C LYS A 414 2.27 -0.11 -33.04
N PHE A 415 1.73 1.01 -32.55
CA PHE A 415 1.74 1.34 -31.12
C PHE A 415 0.88 0.34 -30.34
N TYR A 416 -0.34 0.11 -30.81
CA TYR A 416 -1.30 -0.78 -30.17
C TYR A 416 -0.77 -2.22 -30.14
N LYS A 417 -0.23 -2.71 -31.27
CA LYS A 417 0.43 -4.02 -31.34
C LYS A 417 1.55 -4.18 -30.31
N ALA A 418 2.41 -3.18 -30.17
CA ALA A 418 3.50 -3.24 -29.20
C ALA A 418 3.00 -3.28 -27.75
N ILE A 419 1.88 -2.60 -27.44
CA ILE A 419 1.25 -2.67 -26.12
C ILE A 419 0.63 -4.06 -25.88
N CYS A 420 -0.09 -4.62 -26.85
CA CYS A 420 -0.68 -5.97 -26.75
C CYS A 420 0.40 -7.05 -26.62
N GLU A 421 1.43 -7.02 -27.47
CA GLU A 421 2.55 -7.98 -27.41
C GLU A 421 3.27 -7.90 -26.04
N ALA A 422 3.43 -6.71 -25.48
CA ALA A 422 3.99 -6.54 -24.14
C ALA A 422 3.05 -7.08 -23.04
N LEU A 423 1.73 -6.94 -23.19
CA LEU A 423 0.73 -7.50 -22.28
C LEU A 423 0.77 -9.03 -22.30
N ASP A 424 0.85 -9.64 -23.48
CA ASP A 424 0.93 -11.10 -23.63
C ASP A 424 2.13 -11.68 -22.88
N ILE A 425 3.27 -10.97 -22.86
CA ILE A 425 4.44 -11.37 -22.06
C ILE A 425 4.14 -11.34 -20.55
N CYS A 426 3.38 -10.35 -20.08
CA CYS A 426 2.95 -10.30 -18.68
C CYS A 426 1.92 -11.41 -18.37
N GLU A 427 0.93 -11.63 -19.22
CA GLU A 427 -0.12 -12.63 -19.00
C GLU A 427 0.42 -14.07 -19.00
N ASN A 428 1.33 -14.38 -19.92
CA ASN A 428 1.99 -15.68 -19.97
C ASN A 428 2.92 -15.94 -18.78
N SER A 429 3.31 -14.89 -18.04
CA SER A 429 4.06 -15.04 -16.78
C SER A 429 3.16 -15.22 -15.55
N PHE A 430 1.84 -15.05 -15.68
CA PHE A 430 0.86 -15.30 -14.61
C PHE A 430 0.16 -16.67 -14.73
N ASN A 431 0.15 -17.28 -15.92
CA ASN A 431 -0.46 -18.59 -16.17
C ASN A 431 0.53 -19.76 -15.95
N LEU A 432 1.52 -19.55 -15.09
CA LEU A 432 2.50 -20.51 -14.57
C LEU A 432 2.36 -20.55 -13.04
#